data_AF-A0A2D4ISC5-F1
#
_entry.id   AF-A0A2D4ISC5-F1
#
_cell.length_a   1.000
_cell.length_b   1.000
_cell.length_c   1.000
_cell.angle_alpha   90.00
_cell.angle_beta   90.00
_cell.angle_gamma   90.00
#
_symmetry.space_group_name_H-M   'P 1'
#
loop_
_entity.id
_entity.type
_entity.pdbx_description
1 polymer ?
#
loop_
_entity_poly.entity_id
_entity_poly.type
_entity_poly.pdbx_seq_one_letter_code
_entity_poly.pdbx_strand_id
1 'polypeptide(L)'
;MMQCHVSACDDIETPEMFEGGSGYDYSYAGGRGSYGDLGGPIITTQVTIPKDLAGSIIGKGGQRIKQIRHESGASIKIDEPLEGSEDRIITITGTQDQIQNAQYLLQNSVKQYADVEGF
;
A
#
# COMPACT_ATOMS: atom_id res chain seq x y z
N MET A 1 -38.96 -22.90 -45.10
CA MET A 1 -37.51 -23.19 -45.03
C MET A 1 -36.88 -21.95 -44.40
N MET A 2 -36.89 -21.80 -43.07
CA MET A 2 -35.96 -22.44 -42.13
C MET A 2 -34.57 -22.62 -42.75
N GLN A 3 -33.67 -21.72 -42.40
CA GLN A 3 -32.27 -22.07 -42.20
C GLN A 3 -31.81 -21.41 -40.90
N CYS A 4 -31.64 -22.26 -39.91
CA CYS A 4 -30.92 -21.99 -38.69
C CYS A 4 -29.42 -22.07 -38.98
N HIS A 5 -28.61 -21.13 -38.50
CA HIS A 5 -27.43 -21.49 -37.71
C HIS A 5 -26.97 -20.31 -36.85
N VAL A 6 -26.91 -20.60 -35.56
CA VAL A 6 -26.30 -19.82 -34.48
C VAL A 6 -24.80 -20.12 -34.45
N SER A 7 -24.00 -19.19 -33.91
CA SER A 7 -22.55 -19.24 -33.65
C SER A 7 -21.70 -18.76 -34.82
N ALA A 8 -20.76 -17.84 -34.66
CA ALA A 8 -20.22 -17.22 -33.47
C ALA A 8 -19.90 -15.75 -33.77
N CYS A 9 -20.07 -14.93 -32.73
CA CYS A 9 -19.49 -13.61 -32.58
C CYS A 9 -18.01 -13.61 -33.02
N ASP A 10 -17.77 -12.90 -34.12
CA ASP A 10 -16.47 -12.35 -34.48
C ASP A 10 -16.29 -11.11 -33.58
N ASP A 11 -15.76 -11.32 -32.38
CA ASP A 11 -15.41 -10.26 -31.46
C ASP A 11 -13.89 -10.15 -31.41
N ILE A 12 -13.38 -9.34 -32.33
CA ILE A 12 -12.13 -8.63 -32.16
C ILE A 12 -12.39 -7.60 -31.05
N GLU A 13 -12.06 -7.94 -29.81
CA GLU A 13 -11.74 -6.94 -28.80
C GLU A 13 -10.33 -7.22 -28.28
N THR A 14 -9.41 -6.46 -28.85
CA THR A 14 -8.17 -6.03 -28.21
C THR A 14 -8.41 -5.69 -26.74
N PRO A 15 -7.50 -6.06 -25.81
CA PRO A 15 -7.63 -5.68 -24.42
C PRO A 15 -7.37 -4.18 -24.27
N GLU A 16 -8.41 -3.36 -24.43
CA GLU A 16 -8.41 -1.95 -24.03
C GLU A 16 -8.60 -1.87 -22.52
N MET A 17 -7.50 -2.14 -21.82
CA MET A 17 -7.27 -1.70 -20.45
C MET A 17 -7.15 -0.18 -20.44
N PHE A 18 -8.27 0.54 -20.39
CA PHE A 18 -8.41 1.85 -19.72
C PHE A 18 -9.83 2.35 -19.98
N GLU A 19 -10.69 2.25 -18.97
CA GLU A 19 -11.72 3.23 -18.57
C GLU A 19 -12.48 2.60 -17.40
N GLY A 20 -11.96 2.81 -16.19
CA GLY A 20 -12.54 2.30 -14.96
C GLY A 20 -11.60 2.63 -13.82
N GLY A 21 -11.64 3.88 -13.36
CA GLY A 21 -10.82 4.34 -12.26
C GLY A 21 -10.92 3.36 -11.09
N SER A 22 -9.81 2.71 -10.75
CA SER A 22 -9.64 2.01 -9.48
C SER A 22 -9.49 3.04 -8.37
N GLY A 23 -10.57 3.79 -8.13
CA GLY A 23 -10.81 4.40 -6.84
C GLY A 23 -11.03 3.26 -5.87
N TYR A 24 -10.24 3.24 -4.81
CA TYR A 24 -10.49 2.48 -3.60
C TYR A 24 -11.86 2.90 -3.03
N ASP A 25 -12.95 2.33 -3.55
CA ASP A 25 -14.30 2.62 -3.08
C ASP A 25 -14.52 1.89 -1.75
N TYR A 26 -14.27 2.59 -0.64
CA TYR A 26 -14.93 2.27 0.62
C TYR A 26 -16.23 3.07 0.65
N SER A 27 -17.28 2.51 0.04
CA SER A 27 -18.65 3.00 0.15
C SER A 27 -19.12 2.98 1.61
N TYR A 28 -19.30 4.15 2.21
CA TYR A 28 -20.06 4.33 3.45
C TYR A 28 -21.57 4.15 3.15
N ALA A 29 -22.00 2.92 2.90
CA ALA A 29 -23.41 2.56 2.92
C ALA A 29 -23.85 2.38 4.38
N GLY A 30 -24.93 3.08 4.74
CA GLY A 30 -25.29 3.37 6.12
C GLY A 30 -25.62 2.19 7.02
N GLY A 31 -25.44 2.44 8.31
CA GLY A 31 -25.95 1.61 9.39
C GLY A 31 -25.89 2.41 10.69
N ARG A 32 -27.04 2.63 11.33
CA ARG A 32 -27.13 3.02 12.74
C ARG A 32 -26.52 1.87 13.56
N GLY A 33 -25.23 1.95 13.87
CA GLY A 33 -24.50 0.99 14.69
C GLY A 33 -23.76 1.70 15.81
N SER A 34 -23.88 1.19 17.04
CA SER A 34 -23.17 1.65 18.24
C SER A 34 -21.69 1.94 17.99
N TYR A 35 -21.26 3.15 18.35
CA TYR A 35 -19.87 3.64 18.33
C TYR A 35 -18.97 2.93 19.37
N GLY A 36 -18.83 1.62 19.28
CA GLY A 36 -18.13 0.79 20.27
C GLY A 36 -16.87 0.06 19.79
N ASP A 37 -16.66 -0.07 18.47
CA ASP A 37 -15.56 -0.89 17.93
C ASP A 37 -15.22 -0.42 16.50
N LEU A 38 -14.52 0.71 16.38
CA LEU A 38 -14.16 1.36 15.10
C LEU A 38 -12.79 0.88 14.58
N GLY A 39 -12.45 -0.40 14.77
CA GLY A 39 -11.30 -1.01 14.13
C GLY A 39 -11.73 -1.69 12.84
N GLY A 40 -11.61 -1.02 11.69
CA GLY A 40 -11.81 -1.67 10.39
C GLY A 40 -10.96 -2.95 10.22
N PRO A 41 -11.18 -3.75 9.16
CA PRO A 41 -10.45 -5.00 8.97
C PRO A 41 -8.93 -4.78 9.03
N ILE A 42 -8.23 -5.67 9.74
CA ILE A 42 -6.76 -5.68 9.73
C ILE A 42 -6.31 -6.09 8.34
N ILE A 43 -5.60 -5.19 7.68
CA ILE A 43 -5.03 -5.39 6.37
C ILE A 43 -3.50 -5.40 6.47
N THR A 44 -2.85 -5.87 5.41
CA THR A 44 -1.39 -5.89 5.30
C THR A 44 -0.98 -5.23 3.99
N THR A 45 -0.07 -4.26 4.07
CA THR A 45 0.45 -3.51 2.94
C THR A 45 1.96 -3.69 2.86
N GLN A 46 2.47 -3.93 1.66
CA GLN A 46 3.90 -4.03 1.42
C GLN A 46 4.39 -2.81 0.64
N VAL A 47 5.51 -2.23 1.07
CA VAL A 47 6.12 -1.05 0.46
C VAL A 47 7.58 -1.36 0.17
N THR A 48 7.99 -1.25 -1.08
CA THR A 48 9.38 -1.40 -1.49
C THR A 48 10.09 -0.06 -1.37
N ILE A 49 11.25 -0.05 -0.72
CA ILE A 49 12.10 1.14 -0.58
C ILE A 49 13.57 0.79 -0.83
N PRO A 50 14.36 1.66 -1.47
CA PRO A 50 15.80 1.45 -1.61
C PRO A 50 16.52 1.50 -0.26
N LYS A 51 17.66 0.82 -0.14
CA LYS A 51 18.45 0.70 1.10
C LYS A 51 18.85 2.06 1.66
N ASP A 52 19.11 3.04 0.79
CA ASP A 52 19.56 4.37 1.15
C ASP A 52 18.46 5.11 1.93
N LEU A 53 17.21 4.93 1.51
CA LEU A 53 16.04 5.46 2.20
C LEU A 53 15.65 4.61 3.43
N ALA A 54 15.87 3.30 3.38
CA ALA A 54 15.61 2.41 4.51
C ALA A 54 16.49 2.76 5.73
N GLY A 55 17.77 3.09 5.49
CA GLY A 55 18.68 3.54 6.56
C GLY A 55 18.18 4.81 7.26
N SER A 56 17.64 5.75 6.49
CA SER A 56 17.00 6.97 7.00
C SER A 56 15.77 6.67 7.85
N ILE A 57 14.86 5.82 7.36
CA ILE A 57 13.64 5.42 8.07
C ILE A 57 13.96 4.74 9.40
N ILE A 58 14.98 3.88 9.42
CA ILE A 58 15.43 3.20 10.64
C ILE A 58 16.00 4.23 11.63
N GLY A 59 16.77 5.20 11.13
CA GLY A 59 17.44 6.23 11.92
C GLY A 59 18.60 5.66 12.75
N LYS A 60 19.37 6.56 13.38
CA LYS A 60 20.51 6.17 14.23
C LYS A 60 20.05 5.24 15.36
N GLY A 61 20.57 4.01 15.38
CA GLY A 61 20.22 3.01 16.40
C GLY A 61 18.78 2.47 16.33
N GLY A 62 18.06 2.65 15.21
CA GLY A 62 16.69 2.17 15.06
C GLY A 62 15.64 2.97 15.85
N GLN A 63 15.99 4.16 16.35
CA GLN A 63 15.06 4.98 17.14
C GLN A 63 13.88 5.47 16.30
N ARG A 64 14.12 5.84 15.04
CA ARG A 64 13.08 6.41 14.17
C ARG A 64 12.03 5.37 13.82
N ILE A 65 12.42 4.19 13.36
CA ILE A 65 11.46 3.11 13.07
C ILE A 65 10.69 2.66 14.31
N LYS A 66 11.31 2.65 15.50
CA LYS A 66 10.61 2.35 16.77
C LYS A 66 9.52 3.38 17.06
N GLN A 67 9.84 4.66 16.87
CA GLN A 67 8.88 5.75 17.01
C GLN A 67 7.74 5.61 16.00
N ILE A 68 8.03 5.32 14.73
CA ILE A 68 7.00 5.14 13.69
C ILE A 68 6.05 4.00 14.06
N ARG A 69 6.57 2.85 14.52
CA ARG A 69 5.75 1.72 14.99
C ARG A 69 4.88 2.10 16.18
N HIS A 70 5.41 2.89 17.10
CA HIS A 70 4.68 3.35 18.29
C HIS A 70 3.59 4.37 17.94
N GLU A 71 3.90 5.37 17.12
CA GLU A 71 2.98 6.43 16.69
C GLU A 71 1.87 5.91 15.78
N SER A 72 2.21 5.04 14.82
CA SER A 72 1.22 4.45 13.93
C SER A 72 0.37 3.38 14.59
N GLY A 73 0.86 2.75 15.68
CA GLY A 73 0.24 1.56 16.27
C GLY A 73 0.20 0.35 15.33
N ALA A 74 0.86 0.42 14.17
CA ALA A 74 0.91 -0.65 13.17
C ALA A 74 2.09 -1.59 13.41
N SER A 75 1.91 -2.86 13.05
CA SER A 75 3.00 -3.82 13.02
C SER A 75 3.83 -3.63 11.76
N ILE A 76 5.04 -3.11 11.90
CA ILE A 76 5.95 -2.89 10.76
C ILE A 76 7.08 -3.91 10.81
N LYS A 77 7.24 -4.67 9.73
CA LYS A 77 8.32 -5.63 9.49
C LYS A 77 9.15 -5.14 8.31
N ILE A 78 10.47 -5.22 8.41
CA ILE A 78 11.39 -4.86 7.32
C ILE A 78 12.09 -6.16 6.94
N ASP A 79 11.83 -6.63 5.73
CA ASP A 79 12.45 -7.84 5.19
C ASP A 79 13.80 -7.49 4.52
N GLU A 80 14.61 -8.53 4.31
CA GLU A 80 15.92 -8.41 3.69
C GLU A 80 15.80 -7.94 2.23
N PRO A 81 16.83 -7.25 1.71
CA PRO A 81 16.83 -6.88 0.31
C PRO A 81 16.78 -8.12 -0.58
N LEU A 82 16.10 -8.01 -1.72
CA LEU A 82 16.05 -9.08 -2.70
C LEU A 82 17.46 -9.32 -3.28
N GLU A 83 17.81 -10.57 -3.56
CA GLU A 83 19.14 -10.95 -4.05
C GLU A 83 19.42 -10.25 -5.40
N GLY A 84 20.35 -9.29 -5.41
CA GLY A 84 20.68 -8.47 -6.58
C GLY A 84 19.96 -7.12 -6.66
N SER A 85 19.13 -6.75 -5.68
CA SER A 85 18.51 -5.43 -5.55
C SER A 85 18.95 -4.75 -4.26
N GLU A 86 19.07 -3.43 -4.31
CA GLU A 86 19.32 -2.60 -3.13
C GLU A 86 18.02 -2.24 -2.41
N ASP A 87 16.87 -2.74 -2.87
CA ASP A 87 15.56 -2.46 -2.33
C ASP A 87 15.16 -3.45 -1.24
N ARG A 88 14.51 -2.93 -0.20
CA ARG A 88 13.96 -3.66 0.93
C ARG A 88 12.44 -3.56 0.92
N ILE A 89 11.79 -4.62 1.39
CA ILE A 89 10.34 -4.68 1.50
C ILE A 89 9.95 -4.38 2.95
N ILE A 90 9.13 -3.35 3.14
CA ILE A 90 8.49 -3.05 4.42
C ILE A 90 7.07 -3.60 4.38
N THR A 91 6.78 -4.55 5.26
CA THR A 91 5.44 -5.11 5.46
C THR A 91 4.79 -4.42 6.66
N ILE A 92 3.66 -3.75 6.45
CA ILE A 92 2.89 -3.03 7.47
C ILE A 92 1.56 -3.75 7.66
N THR A 93 1.24 -4.15 8.88
CA THR A 93 -0.01 -4.84 9.22
C THR A 93 -0.73 -4.07 10.32
N GLY A 94 -2.01 -3.78 10.09
CA GLY A 94 -2.84 -3.04 11.03
C GLY A 94 -4.19 -2.67 10.43
N THR A 95 -4.95 -1.84 11.13
CA THR A 95 -6.16 -1.22 10.58
C THR A 95 -5.80 -0.22 9.48
N GLN A 96 -6.77 0.13 8.63
CA GLN A 96 -6.60 1.12 7.56
C GLN A 96 -5.97 2.43 8.06
N ASP A 97 -6.44 2.95 9.20
CA ASP A 97 -5.94 4.19 9.81
C ASP A 97 -4.47 4.05 10.27
N GLN A 98 -4.15 2.94 10.94
CA GLN A 98 -2.79 2.64 11.39
C GLN A 98 -1.82 2.53 10.21
N ILE A 99 -2.23 1.87 9.11
CA ILE A 99 -1.40 1.76 7.91
C ILE A 99 -1.19 3.13 7.26
N GLN A 100 -2.24 3.94 7.13
CA GLN A 100 -2.12 5.29 6.56
C GLN A 100 -1.18 6.16 7.39
N ASN A 101 -1.30 6.12 8.72
CA ASN A 101 -0.39 6.82 9.63
C ASN A 101 1.05 6.31 9.49
N ALA A 102 1.27 4.98 9.45
CA ALA A 102 2.59 4.41 9.23
C ALA A 102 3.19 4.87 7.90
N GLN A 103 2.43 4.81 6.81
CA GLN A 103 2.88 5.26 5.49
C GLN A 103 3.23 6.74 5.47
N TYR A 104 2.42 7.60 6.08
CA TYR A 104 2.70 9.03 6.18
C TYR A 104 4.03 9.29 6.91
N LEU A 105 4.25 8.63 8.04
CA LEU A 105 5.47 8.77 8.83
C LEU A 105 6.73 8.24 8.11
N LEU A 106 6.58 7.13 7.37
CA LEU A 106 7.62 6.58 6.50
C LEU A 106 7.97 7.58 5.39
N GLN A 107 6.97 8.07 4.65
CA GLN A 107 7.15 9.07 3.59
C GLN A 107 7.80 10.35 4.12
N ASN A 108 7.42 10.82 5.30
CA ASN A 108 8.03 11.99 5.91
C ASN A 108 9.52 11.77 6.21
N SER A 109 9.88 10.58 6.68
CA SER A 109 11.28 10.21 6.94
C SER A 109 12.08 10.09 5.62
N VAL A 110 11.44 9.60 4.56
CA VAL A 110 12.02 9.52 3.21
C VAL A 110 12.22 10.89 2.58
N LYS A 111 11.20 11.77 2.62
CA LYS A 111 11.26 13.11 2.02
C LYS A 111 12.44 13.91 2.54
N GLN A 112 12.65 13.91 3.86
CA GLN A 112 13.80 14.58 4.49
C GLN A 112 15.17 14.14 3.95
N TYR A 113 15.26 13.00 3.26
CA TYR A 113 16.47 12.48 2.63
C TYR A 113 16.40 12.50 1.09
N ALA A 114 15.22 12.51 0.47
CA ALA A 114 15.11 12.61 -0.99
C ALA A 114 15.47 14.01 -1.50
N ASP A 115 15.27 15.06 -0.70
CA ASP A 115 15.63 16.43 -1.06
C ASP A 115 17.16 16.67 -1.16
N VAL A 116 18.00 15.72 -0.71
CA VAL A 116 19.48 15.84 -0.82
C VAL A 116 20.08 15.19 -2.08
N GLU A 117 19.30 14.41 -2.82
CA GLU A 117 19.71 13.74 -4.09
C GLU A 117 19.11 14.45 -5.32
N GLY A 118 18.77 15.73 -5.19
CA GLY A 118 18.41 16.60 -6.31
C GLY A 118 19.63 17.40 -6.78
N PHE A 119 20.61 16.73 -7.41
CA PHE A 119 21.67 17.36 -8.19
C PHE A 119 21.49 17.03 -9.67
#